data_AF-A0A085BD21-F1
#
_entry.id   AF-A0A085BD21-F1
#
_cell.length_a   1.000
_cell.length_b   1.000
_cell.length_c   1.000
_cell.angle_alpha   90.00
_cell.angle_beta   90.00
_cell.angle_gamma   90.00
#
_symmetry.space_group_name_H-M   'P 1'
#
loop_
_entity.id
_entity.type
_entity.pdbx_description
1 polymer ?
#
loop_
_entity_poly.entity_id
_entity_poly.type
_entity_poly.pdbx_seq_one_letter_code
_entity_poly.pdbx_strand_id
1 'polypeptide(L)'
;MDQKTLLINLQKDFVKIANEGTLFEKGTEIYAKEIKDGTFLLFNVFADKRRMPIQAMIATYDCLESIALNAPNQLLFQLKINNIADLHYLKTYLSAAV
;
A
#
# COMPACT_ATOMS: atom_id res chain seq x y z
N MET A 1 -10.21 -4.89 13.14
CA MET A 1 -9.49 -5.23 11.89
C MET A 1 -8.07 -5.68 12.21
N ASP A 2 -7.83 -6.97 12.32
CA ASP A 2 -6.47 -7.48 12.49
C ASP A 2 -5.68 -7.43 11.15
N GLN A 3 -4.39 -7.81 11.19
CA GLN A 3 -3.53 -7.82 10.00
C GLN A 3 -4.05 -8.76 8.90
N LYS A 4 -4.66 -9.90 9.28
CA LYS A 4 -5.17 -10.88 8.32
C LYS A 4 -6.38 -10.33 7.56
N THR A 5 -7.27 -9.65 8.29
CA THR A 5 -8.43 -8.96 7.73
C THR A 5 -7.99 -7.84 6.79
N LEU A 6 -6.97 -7.07 7.18
CA LEU A 6 -6.41 -6.04 6.30
C LEU A 6 -5.90 -6.65 5.00
N LEU A 7 -5.11 -7.73 5.06
CA LEU A 7 -4.59 -8.38 3.84
C LEU A 7 -5.70 -8.90 2.93
N ILE A 8 -6.76 -9.49 3.50
CA ILE A 8 -7.94 -9.93 2.73
C ILE A 8 -8.60 -8.74 2.03
N ASN A 9 -8.78 -7.62 2.74
CA ASN A 9 -9.36 -6.41 2.16
C ASN A 9 -8.48 -5.83 1.05
N LEU A 10 -7.16 -5.80 1.25
CA LEU A 10 -6.21 -5.35 0.23
C LEU A 10 -6.29 -6.23 -1.02
N GLN A 11 -6.33 -7.56 -0.88
CA GLN A 11 -6.47 -8.48 -2.02
C GLN A 11 -7.78 -8.32 -2.78
N LYS A 12 -8.84 -7.82 -2.13
CA LYS A 12 -10.15 -7.61 -2.73
C LYS A 12 -10.26 -6.27 -3.45
N ASP A 13 -9.75 -5.20 -2.84
CA ASP A 13 -10.05 -3.83 -3.24
C ASP A 13 -8.88 -3.11 -3.93
N PHE A 14 -7.69 -3.73 -3.92
CA PHE A 14 -6.47 -3.17 -4.48
C PHE A 14 -5.91 -4.11 -5.55
N VAL A 15 -5.25 -3.52 -6.54
CA VAL A 15 -4.51 -4.27 -7.53
C VAL A 15 -3.15 -4.64 -6.94
N LYS A 16 -2.80 -5.93 -6.97
CA LYS A 16 -1.46 -6.38 -6.59
C LYS A 16 -0.47 -6.04 -7.70
N ILE A 17 0.56 -5.27 -7.36
CA ILE A 17 1.61 -4.86 -8.29
C ILE A 17 2.80 -5.81 -8.17
N ALA A 18 3.35 -6.21 -9.31
CA ALA A 18 4.57 -6.99 -9.36
C ALA A 18 5.76 -6.11 -8.93
N ASN A 19 6.52 -6.59 -7.93
CA ASN A 19 7.68 -5.88 -7.43
C ASN A 19 8.92 -6.20 -8.30
N GLU A 20 8.93 -5.66 -9.53
CA GLU A 20 9.96 -5.95 -10.53
C GLU A 20 11.12 -4.94 -10.53
N GLY A 21 10.99 -3.83 -9.82
CA GLY A 21 12.04 -2.81 -9.70
C GLY A 21 12.87 -2.89 -8.42
N THR A 22 13.59 -1.80 -8.12
CA THR A 22 14.53 -1.71 -6.98
C THR A 22 14.04 -0.80 -5.85
N LEU A 23 12.86 -0.19 -6.01
CA LEU A 23 12.33 0.81 -5.09
C LEU A 23 11.79 0.22 -3.79
N PHE A 24 11.30 -1.01 -3.84
CA PHE A 24 10.79 -1.73 -2.68
C PHE A 24 11.71 -2.90 -2.33
N GLU A 25 11.75 -3.27 -1.06
CA GLU A 25 12.57 -4.41 -0.64
C GLU A 25 12.12 -5.70 -1.34
N LYS A 26 13.07 -6.61 -1.59
CA LYS A 26 12.75 -7.91 -2.19
C LYS A 26 11.79 -8.69 -1.29
N GLY A 27 10.75 -9.26 -1.89
CA GLY A 27 9.72 -10.00 -1.15
C GLY A 27 8.63 -9.13 -0.54
N THR A 28 8.62 -7.82 -0.82
CA THR A 28 7.49 -6.94 -0.53
C THR A 28 6.37 -7.17 -1.54
N GLU A 29 5.16 -7.42 -1.03
CA GLU A 29 3.94 -7.38 -1.83
C GLU A 29 3.39 -5.96 -1.85
N ILE A 30 3.08 -5.46 -3.04
CA ILE A 30 2.61 -4.09 -3.23
C ILE A 30 1.14 -4.15 -3.65
N TYR A 31 0.28 -3.43 -2.96
CA TYR A 31 -1.15 -3.31 -3.26
C TYR A 31 -1.47 -1.85 -3.55
N ALA A 32 -1.99 -1.57 -4.74
CA ALA A 32 -2.25 -0.22 -5.21
C ALA A 32 -3.73 0.00 -5.53
N LYS A 33 -4.25 1.17 -5.16
CA LYS A 33 -5.59 1.63 -5.52
C LYS A 33 -5.51 3.10 -5.91
N GLU A 34 -6.02 3.42 -7.09
CA GLU A 34 -6.17 4.81 -7.48
C GLU A 34 -7.27 5.46 -6.63
N ILE A 35 -6.95 6.59 -6.01
CA ILE A 35 -7.88 7.33 -5.14
C ILE A 35 -8.28 8.69 -5.72
N LYS A 36 -7.54 9.15 -6.73
CA LYS A 36 -7.76 10.36 -7.52
C LYS A 36 -6.82 10.32 -8.74
N ASP A 37 -7.18 10.90 -9.87
CA ASP A 37 -6.39 10.94 -11.12
C ASP A 37 -4.86 10.95 -10.90
N GLY A 38 -4.21 9.82 -11.23
CA GLY A 38 -2.76 9.66 -11.12
C GLY A 38 -2.20 9.62 -9.69
N THR A 39 -3.08 9.57 -8.68
CA THR A 39 -2.76 9.50 -7.24
C THR A 39 -3.20 8.15 -6.68
N PHE A 40 -2.24 7.42 -6.14
CA PHE A 40 -2.42 6.06 -5.68
C PHE A 40 -2.19 5.96 -4.18
N LEU A 41 -3.07 5.20 -3.51
CA LEU A 41 -2.81 4.65 -2.18
C LEU A 41 -2.14 3.29 -2.34
N LEU A 42 -0.94 3.16 -1.77
CA LEU A 42 -0.13 1.96 -1.79
C LEU A 42 -0.06 1.36 -0.40
N PHE A 43 -0.14 0.03 -0.33
CA PHE A 43 0.26 -0.76 0.84
C PHE A 43 1.41 -1.69 0.46
N ASN A 44 2.54 -1.51 1.13
CA ASN A 44 3.72 -2.35 0.99
C ASN A 44 3.74 -3.32 2.17
N VAL A 45 3.58 -4.61 1.88
CA VAL A 45 3.51 -5.69 2.86
C VAL A 45 4.80 -6.51 2.77
N PHE A 46 5.66 -6.40 3.78
CA PHE A 46 6.90 -7.15 3.90
C PHE A 46 6.65 -8.59 4.40
N ALA A 47 7.38 -9.56 3.86
CA ALA A 47 7.26 -10.95 4.31
C ALA A 47 7.87 -11.22 5.71
N ASP A 48 8.81 -10.38 6.18
CA ASP A 48 9.48 -10.59 7.48
C ASP A 48 8.60 -10.10 8.65
N LYS A 49 8.12 -11.06 9.44
CA LYS A 49 7.26 -10.84 10.61
C LYS A 49 7.94 -10.13 11.79
N ARG A 50 9.28 -9.93 11.75
CA ARG A 50 10.03 -9.30 12.86
C ARG A 50 9.92 -7.78 12.90
N ARG A 51 9.59 -7.14 11.78
CA ARG A 51 9.33 -5.71 11.67
C ARG A 51 7.90 -5.59 11.19
N MET A 52 7.00 -5.03 11.98
CA MET A 52 5.58 -5.02 11.63
C MET A 52 5.39 -4.58 10.16
N PRO A 53 4.81 -5.43 9.30
CA PRO A 53 5.29 -5.51 7.93
C PRO A 53 4.56 -4.58 6.96
N ILE A 54 3.81 -3.58 7.43
CA ILE A 54 2.93 -2.82 6.53
C ILE A 54 3.29 -1.35 6.56
N GLN A 55 3.53 -0.81 5.37
CA GLN A 55 3.70 0.62 5.14
C GLN A 55 2.63 1.07 4.17
N ALA A 56 1.98 2.20 4.48
CA ALA A 56 1.05 2.86 3.57
C ALA A 56 1.68 4.13 2.99
N MET A 57 1.39 4.41 1.72
CA MET A 57 1.87 5.61 1.03
C MET A 57 0.77 6.18 0.15
N ILE A 58 0.66 7.51 0.07
CA ILE A 58 -0.10 8.18 -0.98
C ILE A 58 0.90 8.92 -1.85
N ALA A 59 0.91 8.60 -3.13
CA ALA A 59 1.86 9.16 -4.07
C ALA A 59 1.28 9.25 -5.47
N THR A 60 1.83 10.15 -6.29
CA THR A 60 1.43 10.31 -7.68
C THR A 60 2.35 9.54 -8.62
N TYR A 61 1.76 9.01 -9.68
CA TYR A 61 2.40 8.22 -10.73
C TYR A 61 1.72 8.51 -12.06
N ASP A 62 2.43 8.28 -13.17
CA ASP A 62 1.86 8.46 -14.51
C ASP A 62 0.75 7.44 -14.78
N CYS A 63 0.95 6.20 -14.33
CA CYS A 63 0.00 5.11 -14.44
C CYS A 63 0.28 4.00 -13.41
N LEU A 64 -0.66 3.06 -13.26
CA LEU A 64 -0.55 1.96 -12.31
C LEU A 64 0.68 1.08 -12.59
N GLU A 65 0.99 0.85 -13.87
CA GLU A 65 2.11 0.02 -14.33
C GLU A 65 3.47 0.63 -14.00
N SER A 66 3.53 1.95 -13.80
CA SER A 66 4.77 2.63 -13.43
C SER A 66 5.16 2.43 -11.95
N ILE A 67 4.22 1.96 -11.12
CA ILE A 67 4.46 1.65 -9.71
C ILE A 67 5.48 0.51 -9.62
N ALA A 68 6.44 0.63 -8.69
CA ALA A 68 7.58 -0.27 -8.49
C ALA A 68 8.68 -0.19 -9.56
N LEU A 69 8.38 0.25 -10.79
CA LEU A 69 9.40 0.50 -11.83
C LEU A 69 10.06 1.87 -11.66
N ASN A 70 9.25 2.91 -11.41
CA ASN A 70 9.69 4.30 -11.32
C ASN A 70 9.42 4.86 -9.93
N ALA A 71 10.26 5.81 -9.51
CA ALA A 71 9.99 6.60 -8.31
C ALA A 71 8.67 7.38 -8.50
N PRO A 72 7.89 7.62 -7.43
CA PRO A 72 6.70 8.45 -7.55
C PRO A 72 7.06 9.85 -8.05
N ASN A 73 6.19 10.42 -8.88
CA ASN A 73 6.30 11.81 -9.32
C ASN A 73 6.24 12.75 -8.10
N GLN A 74 5.40 12.42 -7.12
CA GLN A 74 5.31 13.13 -5.85
C GLN A 74 4.88 12.18 -4.73
N LEU A 75 5.59 12.22 -3.60
CA LEU A 75 5.15 11.58 -2.36
C LEU A 75 4.32 12.57 -1.54
N LEU A 76 3.05 12.24 -1.32
CA LEU A 76 2.11 13.10 -0.57
C LEU A 76 1.99 12.68 0.89
N PHE A 77 2.10 11.38 1.16
CA PHE A 77 1.95 10.82 2.49
C PHE A 77 2.69 9.49 2.62
N GLN A 78 3.23 9.23 3.81
CA GLN A 78 3.84 7.95 4.17
C GLN A 78 3.58 7.66 5.64
N LEU A 79 3.13 6.45 5.93
CA LEU A 79 2.87 5.98 7.29
C LEU A 79 3.38 4.55 7.46
N LYS A 80 4.15 4.35 8.52
CA LYS A 80 4.48 3.00 8.99
C LYS A 80 3.37 2.53 9.93
N ILE A 81 2.75 1.40 9.61
CA ILE A 81 1.66 0.83 10.41
C ILE A 81 2.30 -0.10 11.44
N ASN A 82 2.24 0.31 12.70
CA ASN A 82 2.73 -0.43 13.87
C ASN A 82 1.57 -0.96 14.74
N ASN A 83 0.34 -0.53 14.50
CA ASN A 83 -0.87 -1.13 15.07
C ASN A 83 -2.09 -0.77 14.20
N ILE A 84 -3.24 -1.40 14.47
CA ILE A 84 -4.49 -1.13 13.73
C ILE A 84 -4.97 0.32 13.85
N ALA A 85 -4.71 1.01 14.96
CA ALA A 85 -5.18 2.38 15.16
C ALA A 85 -4.50 3.34 14.18
N ASP A 86 -3.30 3.03 13.69
CA ASP A 86 -2.61 3.79 12.66
C ASP A 86 -3.40 3.82 11.33
N LEU A 87 -4.24 2.81 11.08
CA LEU A 87 -5.10 2.75 9.89
C LEU A 87 -6.30 3.69 9.98
N HIS A 88 -6.54 4.34 11.13
CA HIS A 88 -7.66 5.26 11.33
C HIS A 88 -7.76 6.30 10.21
N TYR A 89 -6.62 6.87 9.81
CA TYR A 89 -6.55 7.89 8.75
C TYR A 89 -6.84 7.37 7.34
N LEU A 90 -6.76 6.05 7.14
CA LEU A 90 -6.93 5.40 5.84
C LEU A 90 -8.27 4.65 5.72
N LYS A 91 -9.09 4.65 6.78
CA LYS A 91 -10.35 3.89 6.83
C LYS A 91 -11.30 4.20 5.68
N THR A 92 -11.37 5.45 5.23
CA THR A 92 -12.24 5.85 4.11
C THR A 92 -11.87 5.20 2.77
N TYR A 93 -10.61 4.76 2.62
CA TYR A 93 -10.13 4.13 1.38
C TYR A 93 -10.20 2.61 1.41
N LEU A 94 -10.28 2.03 2.62
CA LEU A 94 -10.47 0.60 2.85
C LEU A 94 -11.98 0.32 2.81
N SER A 95 -12.42 -0.72 2.11
CA SER A 95 -13.83 -1.11 2.19
C SER A 95 -14.21 -1.38 3.64
N ALA A 96 -15.39 -0.86 4.02
CA ALA A 96 -15.88 -0.79 5.39
C ALA A 96 -15.32 -1.91 6.27
N ALA A 97 -14.49 -1.54 7.25
CA ALA A 97 -14.21 -2.38 8.39
C ALA A 97 -15.55 -2.58 9.12
N VAL A 98 -16.31 -3.60 8.70
CA VAL A 98 -17.47 -4.11 9.44
C VAL A 98 -16.97 -4.71 10.75
#